data_AF-A0A3D3WHC5-F1
#
_entry.id   AF-A0A3D3WHC5-F1
#
_cell.length_a   1.000
_cell.length_b   1.000
_cell.length_c   1.000
_cell.angle_alpha   90.00
_cell.angle_beta   90.00
_cell.angle_gamma   90.00
#
_symmetry.space_group_name_H-M   'P 1'
#
loop_
_entity.id
_entity.type
_entity.pdbx_description
1 polymer ?
#
loop_
_entity_poly.entity_id
_entity_poly.type
_entity_poly.pdbx_seq_one_letter_code
_entity_poly.pdbx_strand_id
1 'polypeptide(L)'
;TTITGLLTGDDVLSTASALRQLGVTISEPERNAKGQYIAAVTGVGLGAFAEPAAPLDLGNSGTGARLLMGVIAGSGISAVFTGDASLSKRPMQRIMTPLGRMGAEFTARDGD
;
A
#
# COMPACT_ATOMS: atom_id res chain seq x y z
N THR A 1 -11.64 -11.18 5.42
CA THR A 1 -11.77 -11.43 3.97
C THR A 1 -10.80 -12.52 3.55
N THR A 2 -11.21 -13.42 2.65
CA THR A 2 -10.30 -14.42 2.06
C THR A 2 -10.21 -14.18 0.56
N ILE A 3 -8.99 -14.04 0.04
CA ILE A 3 -8.71 -13.84 -1.38
C ILE A 3 -8.28 -15.18 -1.97
N THR A 4 -8.87 -15.59 -3.09
CA THR A 4 -8.51 -16.81 -3.81
C THR A 4 -7.99 -16.48 -5.21
N GLY A 5 -6.99 -17.24 -5.68
CA GLY A 5 -6.32 -16.96 -6.94
C GLY A 5 -5.41 -15.73 -6.88
N LEU A 6 -4.85 -15.43 -5.70
CA LEU A 6 -3.96 -14.29 -5.50
C LEU A 6 -2.69 -14.43 -6.36
N LEU A 7 -2.33 -13.37 -7.10
CA LEU A 7 -1.03 -13.31 -7.75
C LEU A 7 0.06 -13.09 -6.69
N THR A 8 1.14 -13.87 -6.73
CA THR A 8 2.27 -13.76 -5.79
C THR A 8 3.46 -13.05 -6.42
N GLY A 9 3.21 -12.07 -7.28
CA GLY A 9 4.26 -11.21 -7.82
C GLY A 9 4.68 -10.14 -6.82
N ASP A 10 5.87 -9.58 -7.02
CA ASP A 10 6.49 -8.62 -6.10
C ASP A 10 5.60 -7.41 -5.79
N ASP A 11 4.83 -6.94 -6.76
CA ASP A 11 3.91 -5.81 -6.57
C ASP A 11 2.81 -6.11 -5.54
N VAL A 12 2.30 -7.35 -5.52
CA VAL A 12 1.27 -7.79 -4.57
C VAL A 12 1.88 -8.01 -3.20
N LEU A 13 3.05 -8.63 -3.15
CA LEU A 13 3.75 -8.90 -1.88
C LEU A 13 4.20 -7.60 -1.20
N SER A 14 4.69 -6.62 -1.97
CA SER A 14 5.07 -5.30 -1.45
C SER A 14 3.85 -4.55 -0.91
N THR A 15 2.71 -4.62 -1.61
CA THR A 15 1.45 -4.04 -1.13
C THR A 15 0.98 -4.70 0.16
N ALA A 16 1.07 -6.03 0.26
CA ALA A 16 0.71 -6.76 1.48
C ALA A 16 1.64 -6.41 2.65
N SER A 17 2.94 -6.26 2.40
CA SER A 17 3.93 -5.81 3.39
C SER A 17 3.60 -4.43 3.93
N ALA A 18 3.29 -3.47 3.05
CA ALA A 18 2.90 -2.12 3.46
C ALA A 18 1.60 -2.12 4.29
N LEU A 19 0.59 -2.90 3.89
CA LEU A 19 -0.64 -3.03 4.67
C LEU A 19 -0.41 -3.66 6.06
N ARG A 20 0.52 -4.62 6.17
CA ARG A 20 0.92 -5.19 7.47
C ARG A 20 1.55 -4.14 8.38
N GLN A 21 2.40 -3.26 7.83
CA GLN A 21 2.96 -2.13 8.58
C GLN A 21 1.90 -1.13 9.05
N LEU A 22 0.80 -1.01 8.31
CA LEU A 22 -0.38 -0.22 8.68
C LEU A 22 -1.32 -0.94 9.67
N GLY A 23 -0.91 -2.09 10.21
CA GLY A 23 -1.66 -2.85 11.22
C GLY A 23 -2.64 -3.88 10.67
N VAL A 24 -2.73 -4.07 9.35
CA VAL A 24 -3.61 -5.09 8.75
C VAL A 24 -2.99 -6.47 8.88
N THR A 25 -3.72 -7.42 9.45
CA THR A 25 -3.24 -8.81 9.50
C THR A 25 -3.52 -9.49 8.16
N ILE A 26 -2.45 -9.83 7.44
CA ILE A 26 -2.50 -10.55 6.17
C ILE A 26 -1.66 -11.82 6.30
N SER A 27 -2.27 -13.00 6.12
CA SER A 27 -1.54 -14.27 6.15
C SER A 27 -0.52 -14.34 5.02
N GLU A 28 0.49 -15.19 5.16
CA GLU A 28 1.32 -15.52 4.00
C GLU A 28 0.49 -16.29 2.96
N PRO A 29 0.72 -16.07 1.65
CA PRO A 29 0.01 -16.81 0.62
C PRO A 29 0.33 -18.31 0.68
N GLU A 30 -0.71 -19.13 0.76
CA GLU A 30 -0.60 -20.59 0.74
C GLU A 30 -1.41 -21.21 -0.40
N ARG A 31 -1.14 -22.46 -0.77
CA ARG A 31 -1.91 -23.16 -1.82
C ARG A 31 -3.06 -23.94 -1.22
N ASN A 32 -4.25 -23.75 -1.76
CA ASN A 32 -5.40 -24.58 -1.43
C ASN A 32 -5.36 -25.95 -2.15
N ALA A 33 -6.34 -26.82 -1.89
CA ALA A 33 -6.45 -28.15 -2.51
C ALA A 33 -6.56 -28.14 -4.05
N LYS A 34 -6.91 -26.99 -4.67
CA LYS A 34 -6.96 -26.80 -6.12
C LYS A 34 -5.66 -26.19 -6.67
N GLY A 35 -4.62 -26.06 -5.86
CA GLY A 35 -3.33 -25.48 -6.22
C GLY A 35 -3.33 -23.95 -6.38
N GLN A 36 -4.41 -23.26 -6.01
CA GLN A 36 -4.52 -21.80 -6.12
C GLN A 36 -3.95 -21.13 -4.88
N TYR A 37 -3.25 -20.00 -5.06
CA TYR A 37 -2.82 -19.17 -3.93
C TYR A 37 -4.02 -18.51 -3.26
N ILE A 38 -4.06 -18.63 -1.94
CA ILE A 38 -5.06 -18.03 -1.06
C ILE A 38 -4.37 -17.21 0.03
N ALA A 39 -5.00 -16.13 0.46
CA ALA A 39 -4.55 -15.35 1.62
C ALA A 39 -5.75 -14.83 2.41
N ALA A 40 -5.64 -14.84 3.73
CA ALA A 40 -6.61 -14.27 4.65
C ALA A 40 -6.19 -12.84 5.03
N VAL A 41 -7.16 -11.92 5.02
CA VAL A 41 -6.99 -10.51 5.37
C VAL A 41 -7.98 -10.16 6.48
N THR A 42 -7.47 -9.73 7.62
CA THR A 42 -8.27 -9.15 8.71
C THR A 42 -8.01 -7.64 8.73
N GLY A 43 -9.01 -6.88 8.27
CA GLY A 43 -8.94 -5.42 8.26
C GLY A 43 -9.03 -4.83 9.67
N VAL A 44 -8.53 -3.61 9.83
CA VAL A 44 -8.51 -2.88 11.11
C VAL A 44 -9.74 -2.01 11.34
N GLY A 45 -10.59 -1.82 10.33
CA GLY A 45 -11.71 -0.88 10.36
C GLY A 45 -11.36 0.48 9.73
N LEU A 46 -12.35 1.36 9.58
CA LEU A 46 -12.15 2.69 9.00
C LEU A 46 -11.42 3.60 9.99
N GLY A 47 -10.39 4.32 9.54
CA GLY A 47 -9.61 5.25 10.37
C GLY A 47 -8.76 4.58 11.46
N ALA A 48 -8.60 3.26 11.42
CA ALA A 48 -7.88 2.48 12.44
C ALA A 48 -6.52 1.96 11.95
N PHE A 49 -5.97 2.57 10.88
CA PHE A 49 -4.62 2.24 10.43
C PHE A 49 -3.61 2.68 11.47
N ALA A 50 -2.59 1.85 11.68
CA ALA A 50 -1.45 2.21 12.50
C ALA A 50 -0.50 3.12 11.72
N GLU A 51 0.03 4.14 12.40
CA GLU A 51 1.12 4.94 11.85
C GLU A 51 2.38 4.05 11.72
N PRO A 52 2.94 3.87 10.51
CA PRO A 52 4.06 2.98 10.30
C PRO A 52 5.36 3.60 10.84
N ALA A 53 6.16 2.81 11.57
CA ALA A 53 7.43 3.27 12.14
C ALA A 53 8.57 3.39 11.10
N ALA A 54 8.37 2.87 9.89
CA ALA A 54 9.33 2.86 8.80
C ALA A 54 8.65 3.22 7.47
N PRO A 55 9.41 3.64 6.45
CA PRO A 55 8.84 3.88 5.12
C PRO A 55 8.15 2.65 4.54
N LEU A 56 6.99 2.87 3.92
CA LEU A 56 6.25 1.87 3.17
C LEU A 56 6.94 1.66 1.82
N ASP A 57 7.78 0.63 1.74
CA ASP A 57 8.43 0.21 0.50
C ASP A 57 7.48 -0.59 -0.38
N LEU A 58 7.20 -0.05 -1.56
CA LEU A 58 6.31 -0.64 -2.54
C LEU A 58 7.03 -1.18 -3.77
N GLY A 59 8.37 -1.27 -3.73
CA GLY A 59 9.17 -1.80 -4.83
C GLY A 59 8.88 -1.06 -6.14
N ASN A 60 8.43 -1.78 -7.16
CA ASN A 60 8.04 -1.21 -8.46
C ASN A 60 6.51 -0.99 -8.59
N SER A 61 5.75 -1.23 -7.52
CA SER A 61 4.28 -1.23 -7.53
C SER A 61 3.72 0.18 -7.55
N GLY A 62 3.69 0.77 -8.74
CA GLY A 62 3.07 2.08 -8.95
C GLY A 62 1.57 2.04 -8.71
N THR A 63 0.92 0.90 -8.91
CA THR A 63 -0.50 0.73 -8.58
C THR A 63 -0.69 0.67 -7.06
N GLY A 64 0.12 -0.13 -6.35
CA GLY A 64 0.08 -0.22 -4.90
C GLY A 64 0.29 1.14 -4.23
N ALA A 65 1.29 1.90 -4.68
CA ALA A 65 1.60 3.22 -4.13
C ALA A 65 0.43 4.19 -4.24
N ARG A 66 -0.15 4.30 -5.44
CA ARG A 66 -1.23 5.25 -5.69
C ARG A 66 -2.51 4.90 -4.94
N LEU A 67 -2.84 3.62 -4.89
CA LEU A 67 -4.03 3.16 -4.15
C LEU A 67 -3.84 3.34 -2.65
N LEU A 68 -2.68 2.97 -2.10
CA LEU A 68 -2.42 3.12 -0.66
C LEU A 68 -2.37 4.58 -0.22
N MET A 69 -1.79 5.48 -1.01
CA MET A 69 -1.87 6.93 -0.74
C MET A 69 -3.32 7.39 -0.60
N GLY A 70 -4.21 6.95 -1.49
CA GLY A 70 -5.64 7.27 -1.41
C GLY A 70 -6.32 6.68 -0.17
N VAL A 71 -5.97 5.45 0.21
CA VAL A 71 -6.51 4.77 1.39
C VAL A 71 -6.11 5.50 2.69
N ILE A 72 -4.87 5.96 2.80
CA ILE A 72 -4.38 6.56 4.04
C ILE A 72 -4.63 8.07 4.13
N ALA A 73 -4.85 8.76 3.02
CA ALA A 73 -5.00 10.23 2.95
C ALA A 73 -6.07 10.79 3.92
N GLY A 74 -7.10 10.00 4.25
CA GLY A 74 -8.16 10.37 5.20
C GLY A 74 -8.07 9.68 6.56
N SER A 75 -6.96 8.99 6.88
CA SER A 75 -6.86 8.14 8.08
C SER A 75 -6.24 8.83 9.29
N GLY A 76 -5.77 10.08 9.16
CA GLY A 76 -5.22 10.86 10.28
C GLY A 76 -3.83 10.42 10.74
N ILE A 77 -3.13 9.59 9.94
CA ILE A 77 -1.76 9.13 10.21
C ILE A 77 -0.78 9.78 9.23
N SER A 78 0.50 9.79 9.60
CA SER A 78 1.59 10.14 8.70
C SER A 78 2.28 8.90 8.14
N ALA A 79 2.62 8.85 6.85
CA ALA A 79 3.41 7.77 6.29
C ALA A 79 4.36 8.25 5.21
N VAL A 80 5.53 7.63 5.15
CA VAL A 80 6.52 7.85 4.07
C VAL A 80 6.38 6.71 3.07
N PHE A 81 6.21 7.03 1.79
CA PHE A 81 6.22 6.05 0.71
C PHE A 81 7.58 6.04 0.03
N THR A 82 8.08 4.85 -0.29
CA THR A 82 9.31 4.65 -1.06
C THR A 82 9.15 3.52 -2.06
N GLY A 83 10.11 3.41 -2.97
CA GLY A 83 10.17 2.33 -3.94
C GLY A 83 11.54 2.20 -4.57
N ASP A 84 11.63 1.38 -5.61
CA ASP A 84 12.84 1.25 -6.40
C ASP A 84 13.11 2.52 -7.25
N ALA A 85 14.26 2.55 -7.92
CA ALA A 85 14.68 3.67 -8.75
C ALA A 85 13.73 3.97 -9.94
N SER A 86 12.90 3.01 -10.34
CA SER A 86 11.86 3.19 -11.37
C SER A 86 10.64 3.87 -10.74
N LEU A 87 10.14 3.38 -9.60
CA LEU A 87 8.98 3.92 -8.90
C LEU A 87 9.25 5.36 -8.39
N SER A 88 10.43 5.62 -7.84
CA SER A 88 10.85 6.94 -7.34
C SER A 88 11.04 8.00 -8.44
N LYS A 89 10.88 7.66 -9.72
CA LYS A 89 10.88 8.63 -10.83
C LYS A 89 9.48 8.84 -11.42
N ARG A 90 8.46 8.13 -10.89
CA ARG A 90 7.11 8.20 -11.46
C ARG A 90 6.39 9.41 -10.91
N PRO A 91 5.74 10.22 -11.76
CA PRO A 91 5.02 11.39 -11.30
C PRO A 91 3.87 10.97 -10.38
N MET A 92 3.91 11.45 -9.13
CA MET A 92 2.88 11.23 -8.11
C MET A 92 1.88 12.38 -8.01
N GLN A 93 2.19 13.52 -8.64
CA GLN A 93 1.31 14.69 -8.76
C GLN A 93 -0.15 14.36 -9.17
N ARG A 94 -0.35 13.39 -10.07
CA ARG A 94 -1.69 12.99 -10.52
C ARG A 94 -2.59 12.41 -9.43
N ILE A 95 -2.00 11.92 -8.33
CA ILE A 95 -2.71 11.43 -7.15
C ILE A 95 -2.62 12.43 -6.01
N MET A 96 -1.45 13.04 -5.80
CA MET A 96 -1.26 14.06 -4.75
C MET A 96 -2.16 15.29 -4.96
N THR A 97 -2.33 15.77 -6.19
CA THR A 97 -3.18 16.94 -6.48
C THR A 97 -4.64 16.75 -6.05
N PRO A 98 -5.37 15.69 -6.49
CA PRO A 98 -6.74 15.50 -6.05
C PRO A 98 -6.86 15.20 -4.54
N LEU A 99 -5.94 14.42 -3.97
CA LEU A 99 -5.96 14.14 -2.52
C LEU A 99 -5.67 15.40 -1.70
N GLY A 100 -4.79 16.27 -2.17
CA GLY A 100 -4.51 17.57 -1.55
C GLY A 100 -5.73 18.49 -1.55
N ARG A 101 -6.51 18.48 -2.63
CA ARG A 101 -7.82 19.18 -2.67
C ARG A 101 -8.83 18.61 -1.68
N MET A 102 -8.66 17.36 -1.23
CA MET A 102 -9.48 16.72 -0.21
C MET A 102 -8.94 16.92 1.21
N GLY A 103 -7.84 17.68 1.38
CA GLY A 103 -7.27 18.01 2.67
C GLY A 103 -6.06 17.18 3.11
N ALA A 104 -5.54 16.28 2.25
CA ALA A 104 -4.32 15.55 2.55
C ALA A 104 -3.07 16.43 2.34
N GLU A 105 -2.12 16.33 3.25
CA GLU A 105 -0.85 17.05 3.14
C GLU A 105 0.25 16.15 2.59
N PHE A 106 1.09 16.68 1.70
CA PHE A 106 2.17 15.93 1.08
C PHE A 106 3.47 16.72 1.11
N THR A 107 4.57 16.03 1.41
CA THR A 107 5.93 16.51 1.16
C THR A 107 6.59 15.52 0.21
N ALA A 108 7.13 16.01 -0.90
CA ALA A 108 7.78 15.22 -1.95
C ALA A 108 9.22 15.70 -2.16
N ARG A 109 10.10 14.83 -2.66
CA ARG A 109 11.47 15.22 -3.03
C ARG A 109 11.47 15.78 -4.46
N ASP A 110 12.54 16.49 -4.84
CA ASP A 110 12.65 17.07 -6.17
C ASP A 110 12.44 16.00 -7.27
N GLY A 111 11.46 16.23 -8.14
CA GLY A 111 11.05 15.28 -9.17
C GLY A 111 9.80 14.46 -8.85
N ASP A 112 9.21 14.64 -7.66
CA ASP A 112 7.97 13.99 -7.20
C ASP A 112 6.74 14.92 -7.16
#